data_AF-A0A3M4XUC2-F1
#
_entry.id   AF-A0A3M4XUC2-F1
#
_cell.length_a   1.000
_cell.length_b   1.000
_cell.length_c   1.000
_cell.angle_alpha   90.00
_cell.angle_beta   90.00
_cell.angle_gamma   90.00
#
_symmetry.space_group_name_H-M   'P 1'
#
loop_
_entity.id
_entity.type
_entity.pdbx_description
1 polymer ?
#
loop_
_entity_poly.entity_id
_entity_poly.type
_entity_poly.pdbx_seq_one_letter_code
_entity_poly.pdbx_strand_id
1 'polypeptide(L)'
;MILPTLADVVELAKNGALLEAVFSDRWQCRYQHFDAIAQLLADAHNEGSFDLLDTLSTSGLASFSGFKGYQGRRIYSLAIERLDTSATALLPSLRILAAQADGEPHEATETFRKWCSASPNRPRELIALVDSGELDVCDFYSLHIAIRNGLKADLPYFTERAYALIENGTAVEKAQVIQALSSPPFHDNAQWSRALDVLGKSAVTESDDEVRSALVRTLLSFTESIPQHFAMELEELAGQASHPTTSKVAHHLAYALAFSFKDIAPSLRAMLLAQLGAIQLEVQTQKLVDLGLANLVKAGGADEARAFITNLLLQPGSNLRFELFDSTIRNLIDGPVQDFETWIVDWLRTAPNSLCREMNEGFFSNKEEYTFRLEFTLFNFTKSEYAFIARRATAVFFMNPAIAASFLVNLGRCAQRKSIDSTLAHVDQPCSEQTQEPPSESQGSEDWDTEVSDLLFDPLLINYTSAQKHLQPIADDTNDKAAPMVKRALNSLKQYCDEIEKVGFIVELRPSEREKQLEGQRRSDAMNDAMRASRKDSPFAGIFAESILLYGNGMVTWIEDSLSSNDGDEQGDSQPRRLERPLASISHSVELPREVILEPIGLQMKLLSLQNVGKPE
;
A
#
# COMPACT_ATOMS: atom_id res chain seq x y z
N MET A 1 -0.07 41.95 -16.21
CA MET A 1 1.03 40.97 -16.27
C MET A 1 2.30 41.69 -16.72
N ILE A 2 3.25 41.90 -15.80
CA ILE A 2 4.43 42.72 -16.05
C ILE A 2 5.60 41.99 -15.39
N LEU A 3 6.40 41.28 -16.19
CA LEU A 3 7.72 40.85 -15.71
C LEU A 3 8.55 42.12 -15.48
N PRO A 4 9.22 42.26 -14.32
CA PRO A 4 10.03 43.43 -14.06
C PRO A 4 11.18 43.51 -15.06
N THR A 5 11.53 44.73 -15.46
CA THR A 5 12.77 44.96 -16.22
C THR A 5 13.96 45.09 -15.27
N LEU A 6 15.18 44.96 -15.79
CA LEU A 6 16.40 45.17 -15.02
C LEU A 6 16.41 46.55 -14.33
N ALA A 7 15.98 47.59 -15.06
CA ALA A 7 15.89 48.95 -14.52
C ALA A 7 14.93 49.03 -13.32
N ASP A 8 13.76 48.38 -13.41
CA ASP A 8 12.78 48.34 -12.33
C ASP A 8 13.35 47.67 -11.08
N VAL A 9 14.01 46.51 -11.24
CA VAL A 9 14.61 45.77 -10.12
C VAL A 9 15.70 46.60 -9.44
N VAL A 10 16.59 47.22 -10.22
CA VAL A 10 17.70 48.04 -9.69
C VAL A 10 17.18 49.28 -8.97
N GLU A 11 16.14 49.94 -9.48
CA GLU A 11 15.50 51.07 -8.80
C GLU A 11 14.87 50.64 -7.46
N LEU A 12 14.16 49.51 -7.46
CA LEU A 12 13.56 48.96 -6.25
C LEU A 12 14.61 48.56 -5.20
N ALA A 13 15.75 48.01 -5.63
CA ALA A 13 16.87 47.71 -4.76
C ALA A 13 17.44 48.97 -4.10
N LYS A 14 17.71 50.01 -4.89
CA LYS A 14 18.25 51.30 -4.41
C LYS A 14 17.34 52.00 -3.40
N ASN A 15 16.03 51.85 -3.57
CA ASN A 15 15.04 52.46 -2.68
C ASN A 15 14.63 51.54 -1.50
N GLY A 16 15.25 50.37 -1.35
CA GLY A 16 14.96 49.42 -0.27
C GLY A 16 13.60 48.71 -0.37
N ALA A 17 12.94 48.79 -1.54
CA ALA A 17 11.59 48.27 -1.77
C ALA A 17 11.56 46.94 -2.55
N LEU A 18 12.73 46.38 -2.89
CA LEU A 18 12.83 45.15 -3.68
C LEU A 18 12.21 43.95 -2.96
N LEU A 19 12.49 43.78 -1.67
CA LEU A 19 11.95 42.69 -0.87
C LEU A 19 10.41 42.70 -0.90
N GLU A 20 9.79 43.85 -0.65
CA GLU A 20 8.34 44.01 -0.71
C GLU A 20 7.79 43.75 -2.12
N ALA A 21 8.50 44.17 -3.17
CA ALA A 21 8.08 43.94 -4.54
C ALA A 21 8.06 42.44 -4.92
N VAL A 22 9.05 41.67 -4.46
CA VAL A 22 9.16 40.22 -4.71
C VAL A 22 8.11 39.44 -3.92
N PHE A 23 7.83 39.86 -2.67
CA PHE A 23 6.89 39.20 -1.76
C PHE A 23 5.44 39.71 -1.87
N SER A 24 5.14 40.59 -2.83
CA SER A 24 3.79 41.13 -3.06
C SER A 24 3.23 40.75 -4.45
N ASP A 25 1.99 41.14 -4.71
CA ASP A 25 1.33 40.92 -6.02
C ASP A 25 1.72 41.99 -7.07
N ARG A 26 2.74 42.82 -6.80
CA ARG A 26 3.12 43.96 -7.63
C ARG A 26 3.36 43.58 -9.09
N TRP A 27 3.96 42.42 -9.32
CA TRP A 27 4.26 41.90 -10.66
C TRP A 27 3.22 40.87 -11.17
N GLN A 28 2.18 40.58 -10.37
CA GLN A 28 1.15 39.57 -10.66
C GLN A 28 1.78 38.21 -11.05
N CYS A 29 2.84 37.81 -10.32
CA CYS A 29 3.59 36.61 -10.61
C CYS A 29 2.74 35.34 -10.45
N ARG A 30 3.08 34.34 -11.23
CA ARG A 30 2.55 32.98 -11.15
C ARG A 30 3.75 32.05 -11.13
N TYR A 31 3.54 30.80 -10.73
CA TYR A 31 4.60 29.81 -10.58
C TYR A 31 5.56 29.74 -11.79
N GLN A 32 5.04 29.79 -13.01
CA GLN A 32 5.82 29.75 -14.26
C GLN A 32 6.79 30.95 -14.46
N HIS A 33 6.63 32.04 -13.70
CA HIS A 33 7.45 33.25 -13.82
C HIS A 33 8.59 33.31 -12.80
N PHE A 34 8.58 32.43 -11.78
CA PHE A 34 9.56 32.50 -10.69
C PHE A 34 10.98 32.37 -11.21
N ASP A 35 11.20 31.48 -12.18
CA ASP A 35 12.51 31.21 -12.76
C ASP A 35 13.09 32.43 -13.50
N ALA A 36 12.29 33.09 -14.33
CA ALA A 36 12.71 34.27 -15.08
C ALA A 36 13.05 35.45 -14.18
N ILE A 37 12.27 35.66 -13.10
CA ILE A 37 12.54 36.72 -12.13
C ILE A 37 13.80 36.39 -11.32
N ALA A 38 13.94 35.14 -10.87
CA ALA A 38 15.14 34.69 -10.17
C ALA A 38 16.40 34.87 -11.00
N GLN A 39 16.35 34.55 -12.30
CA GLN A 39 17.44 34.79 -13.24
C GLN A 39 17.80 36.28 -13.31
N LEU A 40 16.82 37.15 -13.49
CA LEU A 40 17.04 38.60 -13.55
C LEU A 40 17.67 39.15 -12.25
N LEU A 41 17.22 38.68 -11.09
CA LEU A 41 17.78 39.08 -9.79
C LEU A 41 19.23 38.61 -9.64
N ALA A 42 19.52 37.38 -10.06
CA ALA A 42 20.86 36.81 -10.00
C ALA A 42 21.83 37.53 -10.94
N ASP A 43 21.42 37.80 -12.18
CA ASP A 43 22.23 38.54 -13.17
C ASP A 43 22.56 39.94 -12.64
N ALA A 44 21.57 40.64 -12.10
CA ALA A 44 21.79 41.98 -11.54
C ALA A 44 22.76 41.98 -10.34
N HIS A 45 22.71 40.96 -9.48
CA HIS A 45 23.68 40.80 -8.39
C HIS A 45 25.09 40.49 -8.93
N ASN A 46 25.20 39.52 -9.84
CA ASN A 46 26.47 39.07 -10.38
C ASN A 46 27.17 40.18 -11.21
N GLU A 47 26.41 41.06 -11.86
CA GLU A 47 26.91 42.25 -12.56
C GLU A 47 27.27 43.41 -11.61
N GLY A 48 27.00 43.28 -10.31
CA GLY A 48 27.29 44.30 -9.30
C GLY A 48 26.30 45.47 -9.28
N SER A 49 25.10 45.31 -9.85
CA SER A 49 24.08 46.37 -9.86
C SER A 49 23.50 46.64 -8.47
N PHE A 50 23.40 45.61 -7.62
CA PHE A 50 23.09 45.67 -6.19
C PHE A 50 23.42 44.33 -5.53
N ASP A 51 23.57 44.30 -4.21
CA ASP A 51 23.69 43.03 -3.49
C ASP A 51 22.31 42.49 -3.10
N LEU A 52 21.84 41.47 -3.82
CA LEU A 52 20.60 40.76 -3.49
C LEU A 52 20.57 40.20 -2.05
N LEU A 53 21.70 39.74 -1.51
CA LEU A 53 21.78 39.15 -0.17
C LEU A 53 21.51 40.20 0.91
N ASP A 54 22.00 41.43 0.72
CA ASP A 54 21.74 42.56 1.62
C ASP A 54 20.27 43.01 1.66
N THR A 55 19.46 42.61 0.68
CA THR A 55 18.03 42.93 0.65
C THR A 55 17.20 42.06 1.60
N LEU A 56 17.75 40.94 2.08
CA LEU A 56 17.08 40.03 3.00
C LEU A 56 17.26 40.47 4.46
N SER A 57 16.15 40.57 5.19
CA SER A 57 16.17 40.80 6.63
C SER A 57 15.08 39.99 7.34
N THR A 58 15.40 39.47 8.52
CA THR A 58 14.46 38.68 9.34
C THR A 58 13.18 39.45 9.66
N SER A 59 13.32 40.74 10.01
CA SER A 59 12.19 41.63 10.27
C SER A 59 11.35 41.94 9.03
N GLY A 60 11.98 42.06 7.86
CA GLY A 60 11.28 42.26 6.59
C GLY A 60 10.42 41.06 6.20
N LEU A 61 10.95 39.84 6.37
CA LEU A 61 10.25 38.60 6.02
C LEU A 61 9.09 38.25 6.96
N ALA A 62 9.16 38.64 8.23
CA ALA A 62 8.12 38.33 9.23
C ALA A 62 6.72 38.86 8.86
N SER A 63 6.66 39.86 7.98
CA SER A 63 5.41 40.45 7.50
C SER A 63 4.72 39.65 6.38
N PHE A 64 5.39 38.64 5.81
CA PHE A 64 4.90 37.86 4.67
C PHE A 64 4.67 36.39 5.04
N SER A 65 3.40 35.95 4.99
CA SER A 65 2.99 34.57 5.27
C SER A 65 2.11 33.99 4.16
N GLY A 66 1.82 32.70 4.26
CA GLY A 66 0.99 31.99 3.27
C GLY A 66 1.61 31.99 1.87
N PHE A 67 0.77 32.06 0.83
CA PHE A 67 1.21 31.95 -0.56
C PHE A 67 2.24 33.01 -0.97
N LYS A 68 2.11 34.24 -0.45
CA LYS A 68 3.03 35.36 -0.75
C LYS A 68 4.42 35.14 -0.14
N GLY A 69 4.45 34.68 1.11
CA GLY A 69 5.69 34.25 1.78
C GLY A 69 6.38 33.13 1.01
N TYR A 70 5.63 32.10 0.61
CA TYR A 70 6.14 31.00 -0.21
C TYR A 70 6.70 31.48 -1.56
N GLN A 71 5.94 32.29 -2.30
CA GLN A 71 6.37 32.83 -3.59
C GLN A 71 7.71 33.58 -3.48
N GLY A 72 7.81 34.52 -2.55
CA GLY A 72 9.01 35.33 -2.41
C GLY A 72 10.22 34.48 -2.01
N ARG A 73 10.06 33.57 -1.03
CA ARG A 73 11.12 32.62 -0.63
C ARG A 73 11.57 31.79 -1.82
N ARG A 74 10.63 31.26 -2.62
CA ARG A 74 10.96 30.44 -3.79
C ARG A 74 11.75 31.20 -4.84
N ILE A 75 11.39 32.46 -5.12
CA ILE A 75 12.13 33.32 -6.07
C ILE A 75 13.54 33.60 -5.55
N TYR A 76 13.70 33.94 -4.27
CA TYR A 76 15.01 34.17 -3.66
C TYR A 76 15.87 32.90 -3.66
N SER A 77 15.33 31.75 -3.28
CA SER A 77 16.03 30.47 -3.34
C SER A 77 16.54 30.18 -4.76
N LEU A 78 15.70 30.33 -5.77
CA LEU A 78 16.10 30.15 -7.18
C LEU A 78 17.17 31.16 -7.63
N ALA A 79 17.16 32.40 -7.12
CA ALA A 79 18.17 33.39 -7.44
C ALA A 79 19.51 33.04 -6.77
N ILE A 80 19.47 32.63 -5.49
CA ILE A 80 20.63 32.19 -4.69
C ILE A 80 21.36 31.01 -5.36
N GLU A 81 20.63 30.06 -5.97
CA GLU A 81 21.20 28.95 -6.73
C GLU A 81 22.19 29.43 -7.84
N ARG A 82 22.02 30.65 -8.35
CA ARG A 82 22.71 31.22 -9.52
C ARG A 82 23.72 32.32 -9.18
N LEU A 83 23.87 32.69 -7.91
CA LEU A 83 24.78 33.77 -7.52
C LEU A 83 26.24 33.35 -7.69
N ASP A 84 27.07 34.27 -8.15
CA ASP A 84 28.53 34.16 -8.18
C ASP A 84 29.15 34.88 -6.97
N THR A 85 29.01 34.22 -5.82
CA THR A 85 29.45 34.74 -4.52
C THR A 85 30.11 33.64 -3.70
N SER A 86 30.73 33.98 -2.56
CA SER A 86 31.31 33.01 -1.62
C SER A 86 30.23 32.38 -0.73
N ALA A 87 30.50 31.18 -0.20
CA ALA A 87 29.66 30.54 0.81
C ALA A 87 29.51 31.42 2.05
N THR A 88 30.57 32.10 2.48
CA THR A 88 30.56 32.99 3.65
C THR A 88 29.60 34.16 3.50
N ALA A 89 29.48 34.74 2.29
CA ALA A 89 28.52 35.79 2.00
C ALA A 89 27.08 35.26 1.90
N LEU A 90 26.91 34.04 1.36
CA LEU A 90 25.62 33.40 1.12
C LEU A 90 24.93 32.89 2.40
N LEU A 91 25.69 32.31 3.32
CA LEU A 91 25.18 31.59 4.50
C LEU A 91 24.24 32.42 5.39
N PRO A 92 24.52 33.70 5.73
CA PRO A 92 23.61 34.52 6.53
C PRO A 92 22.22 34.64 5.89
N SER A 93 22.15 34.91 4.59
CA SER A 93 20.89 35.03 3.85
C SER A 93 20.14 33.70 3.78
N LEU A 94 20.87 32.60 3.59
CA LEU A 94 20.26 31.27 3.56
C LEU A 94 19.66 30.90 4.92
N ARG A 95 20.33 31.23 6.04
CA ARG A 95 19.81 31.04 7.40
C ARG A 95 18.57 31.87 7.67
N ILE A 96 18.50 33.11 7.15
CA ILE A 96 17.31 33.95 7.22
C ILE A 96 16.13 33.29 6.50
N LEU A 97 16.34 32.78 5.29
CA LEU A 97 15.28 32.09 4.52
C LEU A 97 14.83 30.80 5.22
N ALA A 98 15.77 30.00 5.72
CA ALA A 98 15.47 28.75 6.41
C ALA A 98 14.65 28.96 7.69
N ALA A 99 14.95 30.01 8.46
CA ALA A 99 14.23 30.33 9.69
C ALA A 99 12.78 30.80 9.47
N GLN A 100 12.44 31.22 8.25
CA GLN A 100 11.11 31.73 7.88
C GLN A 100 10.32 30.75 6.99
N ALA A 101 10.92 29.61 6.61
CA ALA A 101 10.21 28.54 5.96
C ALA A 101 9.36 27.84 7.03
N ASP A 102 8.03 27.93 6.95
CA ASP A 102 7.02 27.41 7.90
C ASP A 102 7.13 25.89 8.17
N GLY A 103 8.26 25.42 8.72
CA GLY A 103 8.60 24.02 8.92
C GLY A 103 9.31 23.32 7.76
N GLU A 104 9.80 24.02 6.73
CA GLU A 104 10.44 23.41 5.54
C GLU A 104 11.95 23.74 5.40
N PRO A 105 12.81 23.33 6.35
CA PRO A 105 14.27 23.58 6.26
C PRO A 105 14.94 22.89 5.07
N HIS A 106 14.28 21.89 4.47
CA HIS A 106 14.78 21.14 3.31
C HIS A 106 14.98 22.03 2.07
N GLU A 107 14.17 23.08 1.88
CA GLU A 107 14.29 23.96 0.71
C GLU A 107 15.63 24.73 0.71
N ALA A 108 16.07 25.20 1.87
CA ALA A 108 17.34 25.91 2.02
C ALA A 108 18.53 24.98 1.79
N THR A 109 18.48 23.76 2.31
CA THR A 109 19.49 22.71 2.05
C THR A 109 19.60 22.40 0.55
N GLU A 110 18.48 22.25 -0.16
CA GLU A 110 18.51 22.00 -1.62
C GLU A 110 19.00 23.20 -2.41
N THR A 111 18.64 24.42 -1.99
CA THR A 111 19.18 25.67 -2.56
C THR A 111 20.70 25.71 -2.45
N PHE A 112 21.24 25.42 -1.26
CA PHE A 112 22.67 25.39 -1.00
C PHE A 112 23.39 24.31 -1.79
N ARG A 113 22.79 23.12 -1.89
CA ARG A 113 23.30 22.01 -2.69
C ARG A 113 23.45 22.39 -4.15
N LYS A 114 22.44 23.04 -4.73
CA LYS A 114 22.47 23.49 -6.12
C LYS A 114 23.47 24.61 -6.36
N TRP A 115 23.53 25.60 -5.46
CA TRP A 115 24.57 26.63 -5.50
C TRP A 115 25.97 26.01 -5.48
N CYS A 116 26.22 25.04 -4.60
CA CYS A 116 27.50 24.33 -4.54
C CYS A 116 27.80 23.57 -5.84
N SER A 117 26.79 22.96 -6.46
CA SER A 117 26.94 22.22 -7.73
C SER A 117 27.23 23.10 -8.96
N ALA A 118 26.95 24.41 -8.89
CA ALA A 118 27.07 25.30 -10.04
C ALA A 118 28.53 25.70 -10.37
N SER A 119 29.49 25.43 -9.48
CA SER A 119 30.91 25.65 -9.74
C SER A 119 31.78 24.54 -9.15
N PRO A 120 32.77 24.00 -9.89
CA PRO A 120 33.64 22.93 -9.42
C PRO A 120 34.54 23.34 -8.24
N ASN A 121 34.70 24.64 -7.97
CA ASN A 121 35.54 25.13 -6.88
C ASN A 121 34.78 25.26 -5.54
N ARG A 122 33.45 25.43 -5.56
CA ARG A 122 32.63 25.62 -4.35
C ARG A 122 32.69 24.44 -3.38
N PRO A 123 32.73 23.16 -3.83
CA PRO A 123 32.96 22.05 -2.93
C PRO A 123 34.23 22.17 -2.08
N ARG A 124 35.33 22.67 -2.65
CA ARG A 124 36.59 22.85 -1.92
C ARG A 124 36.52 24.03 -0.95
N GLU A 125 35.84 25.10 -1.33
CA GLU A 125 35.55 26.22 -0.44
C GLU A 125 34.78 25.75 0.79
N LEU A 126 33.74 24.93 0.61
CA LEU A 126 32.97 24.38 1.73
C LEU A 126 33.81 23.51 2.67
N ILE A 127 34.66 22.63 2.11
CA ILE A 127 35.58 21.83 2.94
C ILE A 127 36.53 22.73 3.74
N ALA A 128 37.08 23.78 3.15
CA ALA A 128 37.97 24.70 3.86
C ALA A 128 37.25 25.41 5.01
N LEU A 129 35.99 25.81 4.82
CA LEU A 129 35.18 26.43 5.88
C LEU A 129 34.85 25.46 7.01
N VAL A 130 34.52 24.20 6.67
CA VAL A 130 34.33 23.13 7.67
C VAL A 130 35.62 22.87 8.45
N ASP A 131 36.75 22.73 7.77
CA ASP A 131 38.05 22.45 8.38
C ASP A 131 38.53 23.60 9.30
N SER A 132 38.19 24.85 8.95
CA SER A 132 38.48 26.03 9.78
C SER A 132 37.53 26.22 10.96
N GLY A 133 36.40 25.50 11.00
CA GLY A 133 35.34 25.66 12.00
C GLY A 133 34.40 26.86 11.77
N GLU A 134 34.53 27.56 10.64
CA GLU A 134 33.64 28.67 10.26
C GLU A 134 32.25 28.18 9.79
N LEU A 135 32.14 26.92 9.39
CA LEU A 135 30.90 26.25 9.01
C LEU A 135 30.73 24.94 9.76
N ASP A 136 29.63 24.82 10.52
CA ASP A 136 29.28 23.57 11.20
C ASP A 136 28.83 22.51 10.19
N VAL A 137 29.26 21.26 10.40
CA VAL A 137 28.95 20.13 9.51
C VAL A 137 27.45 19.85 9.41
N CYS A 138 26.68 20.10 10.47
CA CYS A 138 25.23 19.92 10.48
C CYS A 138 24.50 21.05 9.75
N ASP A 139 25.11 22.24 9.64
CA ASP A 139 24.48 23.38 9.00
C ASP A 139 24.22 23.06 7.53
N PHE A 140 22.94 22.98 7.15
CA PHE A 140 22.48 22.56 5.82
C PHE A 140 23.08 21.26 5.30
N TYR A 141 23.54 20.33 6.14
CA TYR A 141 24.30 19.14 5.72
C TYR A 141 25.51 19.50 4.83
N SER A 142 26.23 20.55 5.21
CA SER A 142 27.31 21.18 4.44
C SER A 142 28.40 20.19 4.01
N LEU A 143 28.82 19.30 4.91
CA LEU A 143 29.85 18.30 4.63
C LEU A 143 29.36 17.27 3.59
N HIS A 144 28.15 16.75 3.75
CA HIS A 144 27.54 15.88 2.73
C HIS A 144 27.46 16.57 1.37
N ILE A 145 27.00 17.83 1.32
CA ILE A 145 26.89 18.62 0.09
C ILE A 145 28.28 18.81 -0.56
N ALA A 146 29.29 19.16 0.23
CA ALA A 146 30.64 19.41 -0.24
C ALA A 146 31.25 18.14 -0.85
N ILE A 147 31.22 17.01 -0.14
CA ILE A 147 31.74 15.74 -0.65
C ILE A 147 30.97 15.31 -1.90
N ARG A 148 29.63 15.29 -1.86
CA ARG A 148 28.82 14.76 -2.96
C ARG A 148 29.00 15.53 -4.27
N ASN A 149 29.05 16.85 -4.21
CA ASN A 149 29.31 17.67 -5.40
C ASN A 149 30.79 17.63 -5.79
N GLY A 150 31.68 17.57 -4.80
CA GLY A 150 33.12 17.46 -5.00
C GLY A 150 33.54 16.19 -5.75
N LEU A 151 32.90 15.05 -5.49
CA LEU A 151 33.14 13.79 -6.22
C LEU A 151 32.95 13.93 -7.74
N LYS A 152 32.10 14.84 -8.19
CA LYS A 152 31.90 15.14 -9.62
C LYS A 152 32.95 16.11 -10.18
N ALA A 153 33.50 16.98 -9.33
CA ALA A 153 34.43 18.03 -9.72
C ALA A 153 35.90 17.56 -9.71
N ASP A 154 36.30 16.82 -8.66
CA ASP A 154 37.64 16.27 -8.48
C ASP A 154 37.56 14.96 -7.69
N LEU A 155 37.29 13.87 -8.41
CA LEU A 155 37.05 12.57 -7.82
C LEU A 155 38.19 12.13 -6.86
N PRO A 156 39.48 12.11 -7.27
CA PRO A 156 40.57 11.68 -6.38
C PRO A 156 40.63 12.44 -5.05
N TYR A 157 40.60 13.78 -5.08
CA TYR A 157 40.70 14.58 -3.86
C TYR A 157 39.54 14.31 -2.89
N PHE A 158 38.31 14.31 -3.41
CA PHE A 158 37.13 14.14 -2.58
C PHE A 158 36.94 12.70 -2.10
N THR A 159 37.38 11.68 -2.85
CA THR A 159 37.40 10.30 -2.35
C THR A 159 38.39 10.11 -1.21
N GLU A 160 39.61 10.66 -1.32
CA GLU A 160 40.59 10.56 -0.23
C GLU A 160 40.10 11.29 1.01
N ARG A 161 39.50 12.48 0.84
CA ARG A 161 38.92 13.23 1.96
C ARG A 161 37.79 12.45 2.61
N ALA A 162 36.91 11.85 1.81
CA ALA A 162 35.81 11.04 2.30
C ALA A 162 36.32 9.83 3.11
N TYR A 163 37.28 9.06 2.57
CA TYR A 163 37.82 7.89 3.26
C TYR A 163 38.53 8.26 4.57
N ALA A 164 39.30 9.34 4.58
CA ALA A 164 39.95 9.82 5.81
C ALA A 164 38.94 10.17 6.92
N LEU A 165 37.80 10.77 6.56
CA LEU A 165 36.71 11.10 7.49
C LEU A 165 35.92 9.86 7.92
N ILE A 166 35.73 8.87 7.05
CA ILE A 166 35.11 7.59 7.41
C ILE A 166 35.95 6.84 8.45
N GLU A 167 37.28 6.88 8.30
CA GLU A 167 38.19 6.20 9.23
C GLU A 167 38.31 6.93 10.57
N ASN A 168 38.46 8.27 10.55
CA ASN A 168 38.91 9.03 11.72
C ASN A 168 37.94 10.13 12.20
N GLY A 169 36.83 10.37 11.50
CA GLY A 169 35.87 11.42 11.83
C GLY A 169 34.99 11.11 13.05
N THR A 170 34.19 12.09 13.44
CA THR A 170 33.08 11.92 14.39
C THR A 170 31.92 11.12 13.76
N ALA A 171 31.03 10.57 14.57
CA ALA A 171 29.87 9.83 14.06
C ALA A 171 29.02 10.65 13.06
N VAL A 172 28.85 11.95 13.32
CA VAL A 172 28.12 12.87 12.42
C VAL A 172 28.84 13.03 11.09
N GLU A 173 30.15 13.26 11.11
CA GLU A 173 30.95 13.40 9.90
C GLU A 173 30.94 12.10 9.08
N LYS A 174 31.15 10.96 9.73
CA LYS A 174 31.06 9.64 9.11
C LYS A 174 29.73 9.44 8.41
N ALA A 175 28.62 9.63 9.11
CA ALA A 175 27.28 9.44 8.56
C ALA A 175 27.04 10.32 7.32
N GLN A 176 27.40 11.60 7.37
CA GLN A 176 27.23 12.51 6.23
C GLN A 176 28.10 12.13 5.02
N VAL A 177 29.37 11.80 5.26
CA VAL A 177 30.32 11.45 4.21
C VAL A 177 29.95 10.12 3.55
N ILE A 178 29.53 9.14 4.35
CA ILE A 178 29.05 7.84 3.84
C ILE A 178 27.82 8.07 2.96
N GLN A 179 26.83 8.83 3.41
CA GLN A 179 25.67 9.17 2.59
C GLN A 179 26.04 9.93 1.31
N ALA A 180 27.09 10.76 1.34
CA ALA A 180 27.55 11.52 0.19
C ALA A 180 28.11 10.62 -0.92
N LEU A 181 28.58 9.42 -0.55
CA LEU A 181 29.02 8.40 -1.49
C LEU A 181 27.85 7.65 -2.14
N SER A 182 26.59 7.93 -1.80
CA SER A 182 25.44 7.34 -2.52
C SER A 182 25.47 7.71 -4.01
N SER A 183 25.44 6.68 -4.87
CA SER A 183 25.60 6.80 -6.33
C SER A 183 26.91 7.49 -6.77
N PRO A 184 28.08 6.90 -6.45
CA PRO A 184 29.37 7.52 -6.73
C PRO A 184 29.71 7.43 -8.22
N PRO A 185 30.41 8.42 -8.81
CA PRO A 185 30.81 8.40 -10.21
C PRO A 185 32.07 7.52 -10.42
N PHE A 186 32.04 6.29 -9.91
CA PHE A 186 33.15 5.35 -10.08
C PHE A 186 33.12 4.71 -11.47
N HIS A 187 34.29 4.59 -12.08
CA HIS A 187 34.47 4.14 -13.47
C HIS A 187 35.31 2.88 -13.60
N ASP A 188 36.06 2.50 -12.55
CA ASP A 188 36.95 1.34 -12.58
C ASP A 188 36.83 0.45 -11.32
N ASN A 189 37.36 -0.76 -11.43
CA ASN A 189 37.31 -1.75 -10.35
C ASN A 189 38.16 -1.35 -9.12
N ALA A 190 39.20 -0.52 -9.30
CA ALA A 190 40.06 -0.13 -8.19
C ALA A 190 39.33 0.86 -7.26
N GLN A 191 38.54 1.77 -7.84
CA GLN A 191 37.67 2.68 -7.11
C GLN A 191 36.60 1.92 -6.32
N TRP A 192 35.91 0.97 -6.97
CA TRP A 192 34.91 0.12 -6.30
C TRP A 192 35.52 -0.72 -5.18
N SER A 193 36.61 -1.45 -5.46
CA SER A 193 37.28 -2.29 -4.46
C SER A 193 37.74 -1.48 -3.25
N ARG A 194 38.30 -0.28 -3.47
CA ARG A 194 38.74 0.58 -2.37
C ARG A 194 37.56 1.13 -1.55
N ALA A 195 36.46 1.51 -2.20
CA ALA A 195 35.28 1.98 -1.50
C ALA A 195 34.67 0.88 -0.62
N LEU A 196 34.56 -0.35 -1.15
CA LEU A 196 34.05 -1.49 -0.39
C LEU A 196 34.97 -1.87 0.78
N ASP A 197 36.29 -1.83 0.61
CA ASP A 197 37.25 -2.08 1.71
C ASP A 197 37.09 -1.06 2.85
N VAL A 198 36.98 0.24 2.53
CA VAL A 198 36.82 1.30 3.54
C VAL A 198 35.45 1.19 4.23
N LEU A 199 34.37 1.02 3.47
CA LEU A 199 33.02 0.88 4.03
C LEU A 199 32.88 -0.43 4.82
N GLY A 200 33.53 -1.51 4.41
CA GLY A 200 33.50 -2.79 5.11
C GLY A 200 34.20 -2.74 6.46
N LYS A 201 35.36 -2.08 6.56
CA LYS A 201 36.00 -1.82 7.87
C LYS A 201 35.09 -1.03 8.80
N SER A 202 34.40 -0.01 8.26
CA SER A 202 33.43 0.77 9.02
C SER A 202 32.24 -0.09 9.46
N ALA A 203 31.66 -0.91 8.58
CA ALA A 203 30.55 -1.81 8.91
C ALA A 203 30.83 -2.78 10.07
N VAL A 204 32.08 -3.22 10.23
CA VAL A 204 32.49 -4.13 11.33
C VAL A 204 32.75 -3.39 12.65
N THR A 205 33.20 -2.14 12.59
CA THR A 205 33.71 -1.42 13.77
C THR A 205 32.71 -0.45 14.39
N GLU A 206 31.71 -0.01 13.63
CA GLU A 206 30.79 1.04 14.06
C GLU A 206 29.65 0.54 14.93
N SER A 207 29.45 1.23 16.06
CA SER A 207 28.33 0.99 16.99
C SER A 207 27.29 2.11 17.00
N ASP A 208 27.55 3.22 16.30
CA ASP A 208 26.62 4.34 16.18
C ASP A 208 25.50 4.02 15.17
N ASP A 209 24.26 4.34 15.55
CA ASP A 209 23.08 4.01 14.75
C ASP A 209 22.92 4.88 13.49
N GLU A 210 23.31 6.16 13.56
CA GLU A 210 23.27 7.05 12.40
C GLU A 210 24.29 6.61 11.34
N VAL A 211 25.48 6.22 11.79
CA VAL A 211 26.54 5.72 10.91
C VAL A 211 26.14 4.41 10.24
N ARG A 212 25.59 3.44 10.98
CA ARG A 212 25.06 2.20 10.39
C ARG A 212 23.92 2.45 9.41
N SER A 213 22.97 3.33 9.77
CA SER A 213 21.86 3.71 8.89
C SER A 213 22.38 4.31 7.58
N ALA A 214 23.39 5.19 7.66
CA ALA A 214 24.08 5.75 6.51
C ALA A 214 24.79 4.68 5.66
N LEU A 215 25.50 3.73 6.29
CA LEU A 215 26.17 2.62 5.61
C LEU A 215 25.19 1.77 4.83
N VAL A 216 24.12 1.29 5.47
CA VAL A 216 23.10 0.45 4.85
C VAL A 216 22.46 1.16 3.66
N ARG A 217 22.03 2.42 3.84
CA ARG A 217 21.45 3.21 2.74
C ARG A 217 22.40 3.34 1.57
N THR A 218 23.68 3.59 1.84
CA THR A 218 24.70 3.81 0.81
C THR A 218 25.04 2.52 0.07
N LEU A 219 25.29 1.42 0.78
CA LEU A 219 25.55 0.11 0.19
C LEU A 219 24.37 -0.35 -0.69
N LEU A 220 23.13 -0.19 -0.22
CA LEU A 220 21.96 -0.56 -1.01
C LEU A 220 21.81 0.31 -2.27
N SER A 221 22.23 1.57 -2.23
CA SER A 221 22.25 2.43 -3.43
C SER A 221 23.23 1.97 -4.50
N PHE A 222 24.23 1.14 -4.16
CA PHE A 222 25.21 0.64 -5.13
C PHE A 222 24.66 -0.48 -6.01
N THR A 223 23.56 -1.12 -5.61
CA THR A 223 22.95 -2.24 -6.36
C THR A 223 22.63 -1.90 -7.81
N GLU A 224 22.31 -0.63 -8.11
CA GLU A 224 22.01 -0.14 -9.46
C GLU A 224 23.25 -0.05 -10.37
N SER A 225 24.43 0.27 -9.81
CA SER A 225 25.62 0.66 -10.60
C SER A 225 26.83 -0.24 -10.43
N ILE A 226 26.83 -1.11 -9.42
CA ILE A 226 28.02 -1.90 -9.06
C ILE A 226 28.33 -2.98 -10.11
N PRO A 227 29.61 -3.21 -10.46
CA PRO A 227 29.98 -4.32 -11.32
C PRO A 227 29.56 -5.68 -10.74
N GLN A 228 29.02 -6.58 -11.57
CA GLN A 228 28.44 -7.85 -11.15
C GLN A 228 29.37 -8.74 -10.30
N HIS A 229 30.68 -8.69 -10.53
CA HIS A 229 31.65 -9.49 -9.78
C HIS A 229 31.83 -9.03 -8.32
N PHE A 230 31.40 -7.82 -7.97
CA PHE A 230 31.36 -7.31 -6.60
C PHE A 230 30.00 -7.53 -5.90
N ALA A 231 29.00 -8.10 -6.58
CA ALA A 231 27.64 -8.20 -6.03
C ALA A 231 27.58 -9.02 -4.73
N MET A 232 28.35 -10.12 -4.63
CA MET A 232 28.41 -10.94 -3.41
C MET A 232 29.08 -10.20 -2.25
N GLU A 233 30.17 -9.47 -2.53
CA GLU A 233 30.86 -8.66 -1.52
C GLU A 233 29.93 -7.55 -1.00
N LEU A 234 29.19 -6.89 -1.89
CA LEU A 234 28.20 -5.89 -1.50
C LEU A 234 27.09 -6.47 -0.61
N GLU A 235 26.57 -7.65 -0.96
CA GLU A 235 25.54 -8.34 -0.18
C GLU A 235 26.05 -8.70 1.22
N GLU A 236 27.28 -9.22 1.32
CA GLU A 236 27.91 -9.53 2.61
C GLU A 236 28.05 -8.28 3.48
N LEU A 237 28.58 -7.19 2.90
CA LEU A 237 28.77 -5.93 3.62
C LEU A 237 27.43 -5.30 4.05
N ALA A 238 26.42 -5.33 3.18
CA ALA A 238 25.08 -4.84 3.51
C ALA A 238 24.47 -5.67 4.65
N GLY A 239 24.66 -6.99 4.66
CA GLY A 239 24.24 -7.86 5.74
C GLY A 239 24.92 -7.55 7.06
N GLN A 240 26.24 -7.32 7.05
CA GLN A 240 27.01 -6.93 8.23
C GLN A 240 26.55 -5.58 8.78
N ALA A 241 26.45 -4.56 7.92
CA ALA A 241 26.03 -3.20 8.32
C ALA A 241 24.59 -3.15 8.85
N SER A 242 23.75 -4.12 8.47
CA SER A 242 22.37 -4.20 8.93
C SER A 242 22.23 -4.72 10.36
N HIS A 243 23.30 -5.23 11.00
CA HIS A 243 23.23 -5.80 12.34
C HIS A 243 23.83 -4.88 13.43
N PRO A 244 23.11 -4.57 14.53
CA PRO A 244 21.72 -4.93 14.81
C PRO A 244 20.73 -4.12 13.97
N THR A 245 19.61 -4.74 13.60
CA THR A 245 18.54 -4.11 12.82
C THR A 245 17.72 -3.19 13.71
N THR A 246 18.06 -1.90 13.72
CA THR A 246 17.28 -0.86 14.41
C THR A 246 16.14 -0.33 13.53
N SER A 247 15.24 0.48 14.08
CA SER A 247 14.15 1.09 13.31
C SER A 247 14.62 1.87 12.08
N LYS A 248 15.73 2.61 12.21
CA LYS A 248 16.30 3.42 11.11
C LYS A 248 16.91 2.54 10.02
N VAL A 249 17.67 1.53 10.41
CA VAL A 249 18.21 0.52 9.49
C VAL A 249 17.07 -0.15 8.74
N ALA A 250 16.05 -0.65 9.46
CA ALA A 250 14.88 -1.29 8.88
C ALA A 250 14.13 -0.40 7.89
N HIS A 251 14.01 0.91 8.17
CA HIS A 251 13.43 1.85 7.22
C HIS A 251 14.18 1.85 5.89
N HIS A 252 15.52 1.83 5.90
CA HIS A 252 16.31 1.77 4.67
C HIS A 252 16.27 0.40 3.96
N LEU A 253 16.21 -0.71 4.70
CA LEU A 253 16.00 -2.03 4.09
C LEU A 253 14.64 -2.07 3.35
N ALA A 254 13.58 -1.59 4.01
CA ALA A 254 12.24 -1.52 3.44
C ALA A 254 12.17 -0.55 2.25
N TYR A 255 12.85 0.59 2.33
CA TYR A 255 12.95 1.54 1.21
C TYR A 255 13.58 0.90 -0.02
N ALA A 256 14.67 0.13 0.15
CA ALA A 256 15.32 -0.54 -0.95
C ALA A 256 14.40 -1.60 -1.60
N LEU A 257 13.68 -2.40 -0.81
CA LEU A 257 12.67 -3.33 -1.33
C LEU A 257 11.53 -2.61 -2.09
N ALA A 258 11.13 -1.43 -1.63
CA ALA A 258 10.05 -0.66 -2.23
C ALA A 258 10.44 0.01 -3.56
N PHE A 259 11.65 0.59 -3.64
CA PHE A 259 12.02 1.48 -4.75
C PHE A 259 13.17 0.98 -5.62
N SER A 260 14.01 0.08 -5.12
CA SER A 260 15.17 -0.48 -5.83
C SER A 260 15.00 -1.98 -6.11
N PHE A 261 13.77 -2.50 -6.02
CA PHE A 261 13.47 -3.93 -6.09
C PHE A 261 14.17 -4.65 -7.26
N LYS A 262 14.12 -4.06 -8.45
CA LYS A 262 14.61 -4.67 -9.71
C LYS A 262 16.13 -4.85 -9.72
N ASP A 263 16.85 -3.98 -9.03
CA ASP A 263 18.31 -3.93 -9.02
C ASP A 263 18.91 -4.80 -7.91
N ILE A 264 18.08 -5.24 -6.96
CA ILE A 264 18.48 -6.11 -5.85
C ILE A 264 18.41 -7.57 -6.29
N ALA A 265 19.50 -8.31 -6.09
CA ALA A 265 19.56 -9.76 -6.36
C ALA A 265 18.61 -10.56 -5.43
N PRO A 266 18.07 -11.72 -5.85
CA PRO A 266 17.16 -12.52 -5.03
C PRO A 266 17.72 -12.91 -3.65
N SER A 267 19.01 -13.24 -3.56
CA SER A 267 19.70 -13.55 -2.30
C SER A 267 19.68 -12.37 -1.33
N LEU A 268 20.04 -11.18 -1.81
CA LEU A 268 19.97 -9.94 -1.05
C LEU A 268 18.52 -9.63 -0.63
N ARG A 269 17.52 -9.80 -1.50
CA ARG A 269 16.09 -9.61 -1.13
C ARG A 269 15.69 -10.52 0.03
N ALA A 270 16.06 -11.80 -0.01
CA ALA A 270 15.77 -12.76 1.04
C ALA A 270 16.44 -12.35 2.37
N MET A 271 17.68 -11.85 2.33
CA MET A 271 18.37 -11.31 3.51
C MET A 271 17.63 -10.09 4.09
N LEU A 272 17.25 -9.12 3.25
CA LEU A 272 16.52 -7.93 3.69
C LEU A 272 15.19 -8.30 4.37
N LEU A 273 14.43 -9.23 3.78
CA LEU A 273 13.19 -9.74 4.36
C LEU A 273 13.45 -10.45 5.69
N ALA A 274 14.48 -11.29 5.78
CA ALA A 274 14.82 -11.96 7.03
C ALA A 274 15.11 -10.97 8.17
N GLN A 275 15.86 -9.89 7.90
CA GLN A 275 16.16 -8.84 8.88
C GLN A 275 14.91 -8.05 9.29
N LEU A 276 14.07 -7.66 8.34
CA LEU A 276 12.81 -6.96 8.61
C LEU A 276 11.84 -7.83 9.41
N GLY A 277 11.83 -9.13 9.16
CA GLY A 277 10.97 -10.10 9.84
C GLY A 277 11.44 -10.45 11.27
N ALA A 278 12.57 -9.92 11.71
CA ALA A 278 13.11 -10.14 13.05
C ALA A 278 12.78 -9.03 14.06
N ILE A 279 12.12 -7.95 13.62
CA ILE A 279 11.84 -6.78 14.45
C ILE A 279 10.36 -6.36 14.39
N GLN A 280 9.95 -5.53 15.34
CA GLN A 280 8.68 -4.82 15.31
C GLN A 280 8.79 -3.60 14.39
N LEU A 281 7.95 -3.54 13.35
CA LEU A 281 8.00 -2.48 12.34
C LEU A 281 7.27 -1.22 12.81
N GLU A 282 7.91 -0.07 12.68
CA GLU A 282 7.26 1.24 12.86
C GLU A 282 6.28 1.56 11.73
N VAL A 283 5.28 2.41 12.01
CA VAL A 283 4.18 2.76 11.09
C VAL A 283 4.69 3.22 9.72
N GLN A 284 5.77 4.02 9.69
CA GLN A 284 6.33 4.52 8.44
C GLN A 284 6.99 3.41 7.61
N THR A 285 7.66 2.47 8.29
CA THR A 285 8.35 1.33 7.67
C THR A 285 7.36 0.30 7.15
N GLN A 286 6.22 0.11 7.82
CA GLN A 286 5.16 -0.82 7.39
C GLN A 286 4.68 -0.55 5.95
N LYS A 287 4.45 0.72 5.59
CA LYS A 287 4.03 1.10 4.22
C LYS A 287 5.09 0.78 3.17
N LEU A 288 6.36 0.96 3.50
CA LEU A 288 7.46 0.61 2.62
C LEU A 288 7.58 -0.91 2.44
N VAL A 289 7.40 -1.66 3.53
CA VAL A 289 7.37 -3.13 3.49
C VAL A 289 6.21 -3.62 2.62
N ASP A 290 5.00 -3.08 2.79
CA ASP A 290 3.87 -3.41 1.90
C ASP A 290 4.21 -3.15 0.42
N LEU A 291 4.74 -1.97 0.09
CA LEU A 291 5.12 -1.67 -1.30
C LEU A 291 6.20 -2.63 -1.83
N GLY A 292 7.19 -2.99 -0.99
CA GLY A 292 8.24 -3.96 -1.34
C GLY A 292 7.70 -5.37 -1.58
N LEU A 293 6.78 -5.84 -0.73
CA LEU A 293 6.11 -7.13 -0.90
C LEU A 293 5.19 -7.13 -2.13
N ALA A 294 4.54 -6.01 -2.41
CA ALA A 294 3.75 -5.83 -3.61
C ALA A 294 4.61 -5.99 -4.88
N ASN A 295 5.84 -5.47 -4.87
CA ASN A 295 6.81 -5.70 -5.96
C ASN A 295 7.25 -7.17 -6.04
N LEU A 296 7.42 -7.83 -4.88
CA LEU A 296 7.76 -9.25 -4.82
C LEU A 296 6.69 -10.13 -5.44
N VAL A 297 5.41 -9.89 -5.12
CA VAL A 297 4.27 -10.58 -5.73
C VAL A 297 4.27 -10.37 -7.25
N LYS A 298 4.47 -9.15 -7.74
CA LYS A 298 4.58 -8.86 -9.18
C LYS A 298 5.72 -9.61 -9.87
N ALA A 299 6.77 -9.94 -9.14
CA ALA A 299 7.92 -10.70 -9.64
C ALA A 299 7.74 -12.23 -9.52
N GLY A 300 6.57 -12.71 -9.08
CA GLY A 300 6.27 -14.14 -8.90
C GLY A 300 6.65 -14.69 -7.53
N GLY A 301 7.05 -13.86 -6.56
CA GLY A 301 7.40 -14.24 -5.20
C GLY A 301 6.21 -14.26 -4.23
N ALA A 302 5.03 -14.68 -4.69
CA ALA A 302 3.81 -14.65 -3.87
C ALA A 302 3.93 -15.52 -2.60
N ASP A 303 4.51 -16.72 -2.71
CA ASP A 303 4.70 -17.61 -1.56
C ASP A 303 5.67 -17.03 -0.52
N GLU A 304 6.73 -16.38 -0.97
CA GLU A 304 7.70 -15.70 -0.11
C GLU A 304 7.05 -14.53 0.63
N ALA A 305 6.27 -13.72 -0.10
CA ALA A 305 5.51 -12.62 0.51
C ALA A 305 4.51 -13.13 1.55
N ARG A 306 3.83 -14.25 1.26
CA ARG A 306 2.90 -14.89 2.20
C ARG A 306 3.60 -15.36 3.46
N ALA A 307 4.70 -16.08 3.32
CA ALA A 307 5.47 -16.58 4.46
C ALA A 307 5.93 -15.43 5.35
N PHE A 308 6.44 -14.35 4.73
CA PHE A 308 6.87 -13.15 5.45
C PHE A 308 5.72 -12.47 6.20
N ILE A 309 4.60 -12.19 5.54
CA ILE A 309 3.42 -11.56 6.17
C ILE A 309 2.89 -12.44 7.31
N THR A 310 2.81 -13.75 7.08
CA THR A 310 2.34 -14.70 8.10
C THR A 310 3.21 -14.62 9.35
N ASN A 311 4.53 -14.67 9.19
CA ASN A 311 5.45 -14.59 10.32
C ASN A 311 5.32 -13.25 11.06
N LEU A 312 5.23 -12.15 10.32
CA LEU A 312 5.15 -10.80 10.87
C LEU A 312 3.85 -10.56 11.66
N LEU A 313 2.72 -11.04 11.16
CA LEU A 313 1.43 -10.96 11.86
C LEU A 313 1.37 -11.86 13.11
N LEU A 314 2.10 -12.99 13.10
CA LEU A 314 2.14 -13.93 14.23
C LEU A 314 3.22 -13.64 15.27
N GLN A 315 4.04 -12.60 15.08
CA GLN A 315 5.04 -12.21 16.06
C GLN A 315 4.39 -11.87 17.42
N PRO A 316 4.99 -12.25 18.57
CA PRO A 316 4.49 -11.89 19.88
C PRO A 316 4.37 -10.37 20.05
N GLY A 317 3.19 -9.89 20.44
CA GLY A 317 2.93 -8.46 20.66
C GLY A 317 2.70 -7.64 19.38
N SER A 318 2.63 -8.27 18.21
CA SER A 318 2.29 -7.60 16.96
C SER A 318 0.87 -7.05 17.00
N ASN A 319 0.72 -5.77 16.66
CA ASN A 319 -0.58 -5.12 16.42
C ASN A 319 -0.86 -4.94 14.92
N LEU A 320 -0.05 -5.55 14.07
CA LEU A 320 -0.20 -5.49 12.63
C LEU A 320 -1.43 -6.28 12.20
N ARG A 321 -2.10 -5.78 11.17
CA ARG A 321 -3.26 -6.42 10.56
C ARG A 321 -3.02 -6.60 9.07
N PHE A 322 -3.61 -7.65 8.51
CA PHE A 322 -3.45 -7.95 7.10
C PHE A 322 -3.93 -6.80 6.18
N GLU A 323 -4.95 -6.05 6.60
CA GLU A 323 -5.49 -4.90 5.86
C GLU A 323 -4.47 -3.78 5.60
N LEU A 324 -3.37 -3.72 6.36
CA LEU A 324 -2.30 -2.74 6.16
C LEU A 324 -1.43 -3.05 4.93
N PHE A 325 -1.52 -4.26 4.37
CA PHE A 325 -0.79 -4.69 3.19
C PHE A 325 -1.61 -4.46 1.91
N ASP A 326 -2.20 -3.26 1.77
CA ASP A 326 -3.19 -2.96 0.73
C ASP A 326 -2.59 -3.00 -0.68
N SER A 327 -1.33 -2.60 -0.85
CA SER A 327 -0.63 -2.68 -2.14
C SER A 327 -0.31 -4.12 -2.51
N THR A 328 0.08 -4.95 -1.54
CA THR A 328 0.31 -6.38 -1.72
C THR A 328 -0.99 -7.09 -2.10
N ILE A 329 -2.06 -6.84 -1.35
CA ILE A 329 -3.41 -7.37 -1.61
C ILE A 329 -3.87 -7.00 -3.02
N ARG A 330 -3.74 -5.72 -3.41
CA ARG A 330 -4.10 -5.24 -4.75
C ARG A 330 -3.35 -5.98 -5.84
N ASN A 331 -2.01 -6.08 -5.72
CA ASN A 331 -1.21 -6.77 -6.74
C ASN A 331 -1.48 -8.28 -6.80
N LEU A 332 -1.85 -8.91 -5.68
CA LEU A 332 -2.23 -10.31 -5.66
C LEU A 332 -3.59 -10.53 -6.35
N ILE A 333 -4.57 -9.66 -6.09
CA ILE A 333 -5.89 -9.71 -6.72
C ILE A 333 -5.82 -9.44 -8.22
N ASP A 334 -5.02 -8.46 -8.64
CA ASP A 334 -4.86 -8.05 -10.04
C ASP A 334 -3.88 -8.97 -10.81
N GLY A 335 -3.16 -9.84 -10.09
CA GLY A 335 -2.12 -10.73 -10.60
C GLY A 335 -2.65 -12.07 -11.10
N PRO A 336 -1.75 -13.07 -11.25
CA PRO A 336 -2.12 -14.41 -11.63
C PRO A 336 -3.09 -15.06 -10.62
N VAL A 337 -4.18 -15.60 -11.14
CA VAL A 337 -5.23 -16.28 -10.34
C VAL A 337 -4.64 -17.41 -9.49
N GLN A 338 -3.63 -18.10 -10.01
CA GLN A 338 -2.95 -19.18 -9.32
C GLN A 338 -2.32 -18.70 -8.01
N ASP A 339 -1.63 -17.57 -8.01
CA ASP A 339 -0.96 -17.03 -6.83
C ASP A 339 -1.98 -16.61 -5.76
N PHE A 340 -3.05 -15.92 -6.19
CA PHE A 340 -4.13 -15.48 -5.31
C PHE A 340 -4.86 -16.65 -4.64
N GLU A 341 -5.31 -17.64 -5.42
CA GLU A 341 -6.08 -18.76 -4.87
C GLU A 341 -5.20 -19.74 -4.08
N THR A 342 -3.93 -19.92 -4.47
CA THR A 342 -2.95 -20.71 -3.71
C THR A 342 -2.70 -20.09 -2.33
N TRP A 343 -2.59 -18.76 -2.25
CA TRP A 343 -2.46 -18.07 -0.98
C TRP A 343 -3.63 -18.36 -0.04
N ILE A 344 -4.85 -18.27 -0.55
CA ILE A 344 -6.08 -18.54 0.21
C ILE A 344 -6.10 -19.98 0.72
N VAL A 345 -5.85 -20.94 -0.17
CA VAL A 345 -5.85 -22.37 0.17
C VAL A 345 -4.81 -22.69 1.23
N ASP A 346 -3.59 -22.16 1.11
CA ASP A 346 -2.52 -22.44 2.06
C ASP A 346 -2.77 -21.81 3.42
N TRP A 347 -3.37 -20.61 3.49
CA TRP A 347 -3.79 -20.04 4.77
C TRP A 347 -4.93 -20.81 5.41
N LEU A 348 -5.93 -21.26 4.63
CA LEU A 348 -6.97 -22.17 5.14
C LEU A 348 -6.37 -23.49 5.64
N ARG A 349 -5.31 -23.97 5.01
CA ARG A 349 -4.62 -25.20 5.45
C ARG A 349 -3.77 -25.00 6.70
N THR A 350 -3.03 -23.89 6.81
CA THR A 350 -1.90 -23.78 7.76
C THR A 350 -2.01 -22.66 8.79
N ALA A 351 -2.60 -21.52 8.45
CA ALA A 351 -2.65 -20.33 9.30
C ALA A 351 -3.60 -20.54 10.50
N PRO A 352 -3.56 -19.72 11.58
CA PRO A 352 -4.59 -19.72 12.62
C PRO A 352 -5.89 -19.05 12.16
N ASN A 353 -7.00 -19.31 12.88
CA ASN A 353 -8.34 -18.84 12.48
C ASN A 353 -8.46 -17.31 12.44
N SER A 354 -7.70 -16.60 13.29
CA SER A 354 -7.62 -15.14 13.26
C SER A 354 -7.15 -14.62 11.90
N LEU A 355 -6.08 -15.18 11.36
CA LEU A 355 -5.55 -14.80 10.04
C LEU A 355 -6.50 -15.18 8.91
N CYS A 356 -7.18 -16.34 8.97
CA CYS A 356 -8.17 -16.69 7.95
C CYS A 356 -9.35 -15.71 7.93
N ARG A 357 -9.74 -15.16 9.09
CA ARG A 357 -10.78 -14.11 9.15
C ARG A 357 -10.28 -12.81 8.54
N GLU A 358 -9.09 -12.35 8.93
CA GLU A 358 -8.48 -11.14 8.36
C GLU A 358 -8.27 -11.26 6.85
N MET A 359 -7.91 -12.45 6.36
CA MET A 359 -7.82 -12.76 4.94
C MET A 359 -9.15 -12.54 4.21
N ASN A 360 -10.25 -13.06 4.77
CA ASN A 360 -11.57 -12.88 4.16
C ASN A 360 -11.96 -11.39 4.10
N GLU A 361 -11.74 -10.66 5.19
CA GLU A 361 -11.97 -9.21 5.26
C GLU A 361 -11.08 -8.45 4.25
N GLY A 362 -9.79 -8.76 4.18
CA GLY A 362 -8.84 -8.10 3.29
C GLY A 362 -9.08 -8.37 1.80
N PHE A 363 -9.40 -9.61 1.41
CA PHE A 363 -9.58 -9.98 0.01
C PHE A 363 -10.99 -9.74 -0.54
N PHE A 364 -12.02 -9.81 0.31
CA PHE A 364 -13.41 -9.86 -0.12
C PHE A 364 -14.32 -8.79 0.50
N SER A 365 -13.81 -7.86 1.31
CA SER A 365 -14.61 -6.77 1.92
C SER A 365 -15.53 -6.02 0.95
N ASN A 366 -15.12 -5.87 -0.32
CA ASN A 366 -15.88 -5.18 -1.37
C ASN A 366 -16.36 -6.10 -2.50
N LYS A 367 -16.32 -7.43 -2.30
CA LYS A 367 -16.69 -8.42 -3.32
C LYS A 367 -17.80 -9.33 -2.80
N GLU A 368 -19.02 -9.11 -3.29
CA GLU A 368 -20.16 -9.98 -2.96
C GLU A 368 -20.10 -11.31 -3.72
N GLU A 369 -19.44 -11.33 -4.88
CA GLU A 369 -19.32 -12.52 -5.73
C GLU A 369 -17.87 -12.75 -6.16
N TYR A 370 -17.31 -13.88 -5.75
CA TYR A 370 -16.05 -14.43 -6.28
C TYR A 370 -16.21 -15.93 -6.52
N THR A 371 -15.76 -16.39 -7.69
CA THR A 371 -15.76 -17.81 -8.04
C THR A 371 -14.31 -18.27 -8.18
N PHE A 372 -13.95 -19.29 -7.39
CA PHE A 372 -12.65 -19.95 -7.47
C PHE A 372 -12.51 -20.66 -8.82
N ARG A 373 -11.36 -20.50 -9.47
CA ARG A 373 -11.10 -21.01 -10.82
C ARG A 373 -9.99 -22.06 -10.86
N LEU A 374 -9.13 -22.09 -9.84
CA LEU A 374 -8.02 -23.03 -9.76
C LEU A 374 -8.54 -24.45 -9.47
N GLU A 375 -8.02 -25.43 -10.21
CA GLU A 375 -8.29 -26.83 -9.90
C GLU A 375 -7.55 -27.23 -8.63
N PHE A 376 -8.30 -27.49 -7.55
CA PHE A 376 -7.71 -27.81 -6.25
C PHE A 376 -7.01 -29.19 -6.22
N THR A 377 -7.08 -29.98 -7.29
CA THR A 377 -6.34 -31.24 -7.42
C THR A 377 -4.83 -31.05 -7.34
N LEU A 378 -4.34 -29.83 -7.60
CA LEU A 378 -2.92 -29.49 -7.54
C LEU A 378 -2.34 -29.52 -6.10
N PHE A 379 -3.19 -29.36 -5.07
CA PHE A 379 -2.74 -29.25 -3.67
C PHE A 379 -2.51 -30.59 -2.97
N ASN A 380 -2.91 -31.72 -3.59
CA ASN A 380 -2.70 -33.08 -3.08
C ASN A 380 -3.11 -33.26 -1.60
N PHE A 381 -4.32 -32.79 -1.23
CA PHE A 381 -4.81 -32.90 0.14
C PHE A 381 -4.91 -34.36 0.60
N THR A 382 -4.55 -34.61 1.86
CA THR A 382 -4.86 -35.86 2.55
C THR A 382 -6.36 -35.97 2.83
N LYS A 383 -6.84 -37.19 3.13
CA LYS A 383 -8.27 -37.41 3.45
C LYS A 383 -8.77 -36.52 4.60
N SER A 384 -7.95 -36.34 5.64
CA SER A 384 -8.29 -35.52 6.79
C SER A 384 -8.23 -34.02 6.51
N GLU A 385 -7.39 -33.60 5.56
CA GLU A 385 -7.31 -32.20 5.13
C GLU A 385 -8.53 -31.74 4.35
N TYR A 386 -9.17 -32.61 3.55
CA TYR A 386 -10.41 -32.27 2.83
C TYR A 386 -11.50 -31.79 3.79
N ALA A 387 -11.83 -32.62 4.78
CA ALA A 387 -12.82 -32.33 5.82
C ALA A 387 -12.48 -31.04 6.58
N PHE A 388 -11.22 -30.94 7.04
CA PHE A 388 -10.73 -29.79 7.79
C PHE A 388 -10.85 -28.48 6.99
N ILE A 389 -10.34 -28.45 5.76
CA ILE A 389 -10.38 -27.27 4.90
C ILE A 389 -11.83 -26.91 4.53
N ALA A 390 -12.70 -27.91 4.26
CA ALA A 390 -14.11 -27.67 3.97
C ALA A 390 -14.84 -26.97 5.11
N ARG A 391 -14.74 -27.51 6.34
CA ARG A 391 -15.36 -26.92 7.54
C ARG A 391 -14.84 -25.51 7.77
N ARG A 392 -13.53 -25.33 7.63
CA ARG A 392 -12.88 -24.06 7.87
C ARG A 392 -13.26 -23.00 6.84
N ALA A 393 -13.24 -23.34 5.56
CA ALA A 393 -13.69 -22.46 4.48
C ALA A 393 -15.16 -22.06 4.67
N THR A 394 -16.01 -23.01 5.07
CA THR A 394 -17.43 -22.75 5.38
C THR A 394 -17.57 -21.70 6.48
N ALA A 395 -16.80 -21.83 7.57
CA ALA A 395 -16.86 -20.87 8.67
C ALA A 395 -16.26 -19.49 8.32
N VAL A 396 -15.16 -19.47 7.56
CA VAL A 396 -14.45 -18.24 7.18
C VAL A 396 -15.24 -17.43 6.16
N PHE A 397 -15.81 -18.09 5.15
CA PHE A 397 -16.55 -17.45 4.07
C PHE A 397 -18.06 -17.38 4.33
N PHE A 398 -18.54 -17.70 5.54
CA PHE A 398 -19.97 -17.83 5.82
C PHE A 398 -20.79 -16.58 5.47
N MET A 399 -20.22 -15.38 5.64
CA MET A 399 -20.88 -14.11 5.29
C MET A 399 -20.90 -13.82 3.78
N ASN A 400 -20.15 -14.60 2.99
CA ASN A 400 -20.01 -14.48 1.54
C ASN A 400 -20.45 -15.81 0.88
N PRO A 401 -21.77 -16.09 0.81
CA PRO A 401 -22.27 -17.42 0.47
C PRO A 401 -21.87 -17.91 -0.92
N ALA A 402 -21.74 -17.00 -1.90
CA ALA A 402 -21.26 -17.33 -3.24
C ALA A 402 -19.79 -17.83 -3.21
N ILE A 403 -18.95 -17.19 -2.39
CA ILE A 403 -17.54 -17.54 -2.21
C ILE A 403 -17.42 -18.89 -1.51
N ALA A 404 -18.17 -19.10 -0.42
CA ALA A 404 -18.23 -20.36 0.30
C ALA A 404 -18.69 -21.51 -0.60
N ALA A 405 -19.80 -21.33 -1.33
CA ALA A 405 -20.33 -22.32 -2.26
C ALA A 405 -19.30 -22.66 -3.34
N SER A 406 -18.70 -21.64 -3.97
CA SER A 406 -17.70 -21.86 -5.03
C SER A 406 -16.48 -22.62 -4.52
N PHE A 407 -16.01 -22.33 -3.31
CA PHE A 407 -14.87 -23.04 -2.72
C PHE A 407 -15.20 -24.53 -2.48
N LEU A 408 -16.35 -24.81 -1.85
CA LEU A 408 -16.79 -26.18 -1.54
C LEU A 408 -17.04 -27.01 -2.80
N VAL A 409 -17.61 -26.40 -3.84
CA VAL A 409 -17.76 -27.05 -5.16
C VAL A 409 -16.40 -27.43 -5.73
N ASN A 410 -15.42 -26.52 -5.75
CA ASN A 410 -14.09 -26.83 -6.27
C ASN A 410 -13.38 -27.93 -5.46
N LEU A 411 -13.60 -27.95 -4.15
CA LEU A 411 -13.13 -29.04 -3.30
C LEU A 411 -13.78 -30.38 -3.69
N GLY A 412 -15.09 -30.40 -3.91
CA GLY A 412 -15.82 -31.58 -4.39
C GLY A 412 -15.36 -32.09 -5.76
N ARG A 413 -14.99 -31.18 -6.68
CA ARG A 413 -14.44 -31.55 -8.01
C ARG A 413 -13.14 -32.36 -7.94
N CYS A 414 -12.38 -32.24 -6.85
CA CYS A 414 -11.09 -32.92 -6.71
C CYS A 414 -11.21 -34.42 -6.48
N ALA A 415 -12.37 -34.85 -6.03
CA ALA A 415 -12.37 -35.90 -5.04
C ALA A 415 -12.83 -37.27 -5.60
N GLN A 416 -13.16 -37.33 -6.90
CA GLN A 416 -13.52 -38.57 -7.60
C GLN A 416 -12.39 -39.28 -8.36
N ARG A 417 -11.11 -38.90 -8.25
CA ARG A 417 -10.05 -39.45 -9.13
C ARG A 417 -9.45 -40.82 -8.74
N LYS A 418 -9.99 -41.55 -7.75
CA LYS A 418 -9.42 -42.85 -7.31
C LYS A 418 -10.26 -44.10 -7.60
N SER A 419 -11.24 -44.07 -8.50
CA SER A 419 -12.00 -45.28 -8.87
C SER A 419 -11.60 -45.92 -10.22
N ILE A 420 -10.60 -45.41 -10.95
CA ILE A 420 -10.29 -45.89 -12.32
C ILE A 420 -8.97 -46.69 -12.44
N ASP A 421 -8.06 -46.61 -11.46
CA ASP A 421 -6.75 -47.30 -11.56
C ASP A 421 -6.73 -48.77 -11.07
N SER A 422 -7.86 -49.38 -10.72
CA SER A 422 -7.92 -50.78 -10.26
C SER A 422 -8.44 -51.80 -11.28
N THR A 423 -8.70 -51.42 -12.54
CA THR A 423 -9.31 -52.32 -13.56
C THR A 423 -8.45 -52.67 -14.77
N LEU A 424 -7.13 -52.45 -14.72
CA LEU A 424 -6.21 -52.88 -15.79
C LEU A 424 -4.99 -53.65 -15.27
N ALA A 425 -5.22 -54.69 -14.47
CA ALA A 425 -4.27 -55.79 -14.33
C ALA A 425 -4.99 -57.02 -13.79
N HIS A 426 -5.47 -57.90 -14.68
CA HIS A 426 -5.41 -59.35 -14.51
C HIS A 426 -5.94 -60.06 -15.76
N VAL A 427 -5.02 -60.54 -16.59
CA VAL A 427 -5.26 -61.58 -17.60
C VAL A 427 -4.39 -62.78 -17.20
N ASP A 428 -5.03 -63.96 -17.17
CA ASP A 428 -4.54 -65.36 -17.08
C ASP A 428 -3.88 -65.84 -15.77
N GLN A 429 -4.48 -66.68 -14.90
CA GLN A 429 -4.82 -68.14 -14.93
C GLN A 429 -4.13 -68.86 -13.71
N PRO A 430 -4.49 -70.09 -13.26
CA PRO A 430 -5.80 -70.61 -12.80
C PRO A 430 -5.76 -71.36 -11.43
N CYS A 431 -6.95 -71.62 -10.86
CA CYS A 431 -7.37 -72.66 -9.90
C CYS A 431 -6.45 -73.12 -8.73
N SER A 432 -6.89 -72.83 -7.50
CA SER A 432 -7.10 -73.86 -6.45
C SER A 432 -8.17 -73.43 -5.45
N GLU A 433 -8.99 -74.38 -5.04
CA GLU A 433 -10.12 -74.26 -4.11
C GLU A 433 -9.64 -73.89 -2.70
N GLN A 434 -10.32 -72.96 -2.02
CA GLN A 434 -10.73 -73.08 -0.61
C GLN A 434 -11.63 -71.92 -0.14
N THR A 435 -12.84 -72.32 0.26
CA THR A 435 -13.69 -71.83 1.37
C THR A 435 -14.07 -70.35 1.45
N GLN A 436 -15.39 -70.12 1.34
CA GLN A 436 -16.10 -68.85 1.53
C GLN A 436 -16.00 -68.31 2.96
N GLU A 437 -15.52 -67.08 3.10
CA GLU A 437 -15.97 -66.10 4.10
C GLU A 437 -16.43 -64.84 3.34
N PRO A 438 -17.51 -64.14 3.77
CA PRO A 438 -18.07 -63.04 3.01
C PRO A 438 -17.10 -61.84 2.97
N PRO A 439 -16.97 -61.11 1.85
CA PRO A 439 -16.14 -59.92 1.81
C PRO A 439 -16.77 -58.82 2.65
N SER A 440 -16.00 -58.34 3.61
CA SER A 440 -16.22 -57.08 4.30
C SER A 440 -16.25 -55.93 3.29
N GLU A 441 -17.31 -55.13 3.39
CA GLU A 441 -17.54 -53.94 2.59
C GLU A 441 -16.37 -52.97 2.67
N SER A 442 -15.93 -52.49 1.51
CA SER A 442 -14.93 -51.45 1.36
C SER A 442 -15.48 -50.09 1.82
N GLN A 443 -15.49 -49.86 3.12
CA GLN A 443 -15.71 -48.54 3.73
C GLN A 443 -14.46 -47.68 3.54
N GLY A 444 -14.51 -46.65 2.69
CA GLY A 444 -13.37 -45.72 2.63
C GLY A 444 -13.34 -44.67 1.53
N SER A 445 -14.29 -44.70 0.58
CA SER A 445 -14.47 -43.64 -0.44
C SER A 445 -15.70 -42.75 -0.21
N GLU A 446 -16.55 -43.02 0.79
CA GLU A 446 -17.88 -42.38 0.95
C GLU A 446 -17.93 -41.20 1.95
N ASP A 447 -16.89 -40.96 2.75
CA ASP A 447 -17.02 -40.13 3.96
C ASP A 447 -16.96 -38.60 3.71
N TRP A 448 -16.01 -38.12 2.89
CA TRP A 448 -15.80 -36.67 2.73
C TRP A 448 -16.74 -36.01 1.70
N ASP A 449 -17.25 -36.74 0.71
CA ASP A 449 -18.21 -36.20 -0.27
C ASP A 449 -19.55 -35.90 0.40
N THR A 450 -19.92 -36.77 1.34
CA THR A 450 -21.06 -36.59 2.23
C THR A 450 -20.85 -35.36 3.11
N GLU A 451 -19.69 -35.24 3.74
CA GLU A 451 -19.37 -34.10 4.59
C GLU A 451 -19.38 -32.74 3.87
N VAL A 452 -18.80 -32.64 2.67
CA VAL A 452 -18.83 -31.38 1.89
C VAL A 452 -20.26 -31.08 1.42
N SER A 453 -21.03 -32.09 1.04
CA SER A 453 -22.46 -31.95 0.75
C SER A 453 -23.25 -31.46 1.98
N ASP A 454 -22.94 -31.99 3.16
CA ASP A 454 -23.60 -31.62 4.41
C ASP A 454 -23.29 -30.16 4.75
N LEU A 455 -22.05 -29.70 4.58
CA LEU A 455 -21.66 -28.29 4.78
C LEU A 455 -22.32 -27.33 3.78
N LEU A 456 -22.49 -27.76 2.52
CA LEU A 456 -23.27 -27.02 1.52
C LEU A 456 -24.74 -26.90 1.95
N PHE A 457 -25.31 -27.94 2.55
CA PHE A 457 -26.68 -27.91 3.06
C PHE A 457 -26.80 -27.09 4.36
N ASP A 458 -26.13 -27.50 5.44
CA ASP A 458 -26.07 -26.87 6.76
C ASP A 458 -24.60 -26.55 7.13
N PRO A 459 -24.21 -25.27 7.25
CA PRO A 459 -25.07 -24.09 7.44
C PRO A 459 -25.41 -23.30 6.18
N LEU A 460 -24.81 -23.58 5.02
CA LEU A 460 -24.82 -22.62 3.92
C LEU A 460 -26.21 -22.44 3.29
N LEU A 461 -26.83 -23.47 2.72
CA LEU A 461 -28.11 -23.35 2.02
C LEU A 461 -29.30 -23.11 2.95
N ILE A 462 -29.27 -23.60 4.19
CA ILE A 462 -30.27 -23.27 5.21
C ILE A 462 -30.29 -21.77 5.47
N ASN A 463 -29.12 -21.13 5.57
CA ASN A 463 -29.01 -19.72 5.86
C ASN A 463 -29.15 -18.82 4.63
N TYR A 464 -28.71 -19.27 3.46
CA TYR A 464 -28.65 -18.50 2.22
C TYR A 464 -29.25 -19.28 1.05
N THR A 465 -30.57 -19.23 0.92
CA THR A 465 -31.26 -19.90 -0.19
C THR A 465 -30.92 -19.29 -1.56
N SER A 466 -30.38 -18.06 -1.60
CA SER A 466 -29.88 -17.46 -2.84
C SER A 466 -28.77 -18.30 -3.50
N ALA A 467 -27.96 -19.02 -2.72
CA ALA A 467 -26.85 -19.84 -3.19
C ALA A 467 -27.32 -20.96 -4.14
N GLN A 468 -28.58 -21.38 -4.05
CA GLN A 468 -29.19 -22.32 -4.98
C GLN A 468 -29.03 -21.89 -6.45
N LYS A 469 -29.14 -20.58 -6.74
CA LYS A 469 -29.00 -20.05 -8.11
C LYS A 469 -27.62 -20.34 -8.71
N HIS A 470 -26.57 -20.33 -7.89
CA HIS A 470 -25.21 -20.59 -8.33
C HIS A 470 -24.89 -22.09 -8.39
N LEU A 471 -25.59 -22.91 -7.59
CA LEU A 471 -25.39 -24.36 -7.51
C LEU A 471 -26.21 -25.16 -8.53
N GLN A 472 -27.39 -24.68 -8.92
CA GLN A 472 -28.27 -25.39 -9.86
C GLN A 472 -27.60 -25.70 -11.21
N PRO A 473 -26.86 -24.77 -11.87
CA PRO A 473 -26.18 -25.07 -13.13
C PRO A 473 -25.16 -26.21 -13.00
N ILE A 474 -24.51 -26.33 -11.84
CA ILE A 474 -23.51 -27.36 -11.55
C ILE A 474 -24.19 -28.70 -11.30
N ALA A 475 -25.34 -28.70 -10.62
CA ALA A 475 -26.15 -29.90 -10.48
C ALA A 475 -26.66 -30.39 -11.84
N ASP A 476 -27.05 -29.50 -12.74
CA ASP A 476 -27.61 -29.89 -14.04
C ASP A 476 -26.55 -30.42 -15.01
N ASP A 477 -25.28 -30.02 -14.86
CA ASP A 477 -24.16 -30.54 -15.66
C ASP A 477 -23.73 -31.94 -15.21
N THR A 478 -24.10 -32.97 -15.98
CA THR A 478 -23.71 -34.36 -15.71
C THR A 478 -22.21 -34.63 -15.87
N ASN A 479 -21.46 -33.73 -16.52
CA ASN A 479 -20.01 -33.87 -16.70
C ASN A 479 -19.20 -33.22 -15.57
N ASP A 480 -19.82 -32.36 -14.75
CA ASP A 480 -19.14 -31.77 -13.60
C ASP A 480 -18.98 -32.81 -12.48
N LYS A 481 -17.74 -32.98 -12.03
CA LYS A 481 -17.38 -33.94 -10.96
C LYS A 481 -18.06 -33.63 -9.63
N ALA A 482 -18.41 -32.36 -9.36
CA ALA A 482 -19.12 -31.96 -8.16
C ALA A 482 -20.65 -32.15 -8.26
N ALA A 483 -21.20 -32.46 -9.44
CA ALA A 483 -22.65 -32.55 -9.63
C ALA A 483 -23.37 -33.53 -8.68
N PRO A 484 -22.85 -34.74 -8.37
CA PRO A 484 -23.52 -35.66 -7.45
C PRO A 484 -23.65 -35.09 -6.03
N MET A 485 -22.57 -34.49 -5.52
CA MET A 485 -22.51 -33.83 -4.22
C MET A 485 -23.49 -32.66 -4.15
N VAL A 486 -23.48 -31.80 -5.16
CA VAL A 486 -24.37 -30.62 -5.21
C VAL A 486 -25.84 -31.04 -5.31
N LYS A 487 -26.17 -32.07 -6.09
CA LYS A 487 -27.53 -32.64 -6.15
C LYS A 487 -28.01 -33.13 -4.78
N ARG A 488 -27.14 -33.80 -4.01
CA ARG A 488 -27.47 -34.27 -2.67
C ARG A 488 -27.82 -33.10 -1.74
N ALA A 489 -27.01 -32.05 -1.74
CA ALA A 489 -27.26 -30.84 -0.94
C ALA A 489 -28.58 -30.13 -1.36
N LEU A 490 -28.83 -29.96 -2.66
CA LEU A 490 -30.06 -29.34 -3.17
C LEU A 490 -31.31 -30.17 -2.88
N ASN A 491 -31.23 -31.49 -2.96
CA ASN A 491 -32.33 -32.38 -2.58
C ASN A 491 -32.62 -32.32 -1.09
N SER A 492 -31.59 -32.22 -0.25
CA SER A 492 -31.72 -32.07 1.20
C SER A 492 -32.39 -30.73 1.54
N LEU A 493 -32.01 -29.65 0.86
CA LEU A 493 -32.68 -28.35 0.97
C LEU A 493 -34.15 -28.43 0.55
N LYS A 494 -34.45 -29.10 -0.56
CA LYS A 494 -35.82 -29.27 -1.03
C LYS A 494 -36.65 -30.04 0.00
N GLN A 495 -36.12 -31.16 0.51
CA GLN A 495 -36.79 -31.94 1.55
C GLN A 495 -37.05 -31.10 2.80
N TYR A 496 -36.06 -30.33 3.27
CA TYR A 496 -36.21 -29.42 4.39
C TYR A 496 -37.31 -28.38 4.17
N CYS A 497 -37.34 -27.73 3.01
CA CYS A 497 -38.41 -26.78 2.65
C CYS A 497 -39.78 -27.46 2.56
N ASP A 498 -39.88 -28.62 1.91
CA ASP A 498 -41.13 -29.39 1.79
C ASP A 498 -41.66 -29.83 3.17
N GLU A 499 -40.77 -30.17 4.11
CA GLU A 499 -41.12 -30.52 5.49
C GLU A 499 -41.62 -29.31 6.30
N ILE A 500 -41.00 -28.15 6.14
CA ILE A 500 -41.48 -26.89 6.75
C ILE A 500 -42.86 -26.51 6.20
N GLU A 501 -43.05 -26.61 4.88
CA GLU A 501 -44.33 -26.32 4.25
C GLU A 501 -45.45 -27.26 4.73
N LYS A 502 -45.14 -28.54 4.97
CA LYS A 502 -46.10 -29.52 5.53
C LYS A 502 -46.55 -29.16 6.95
N VAL A 503 -45.65 -28.63 7.79
CA VAL A 503 -46.00 -28.17 9.15
C VAL A 503 -46.95 -26.98 9.07
N GLY A 504 -46.79 -26.12 8.06
CA GLY A 504 -47.64 -24.97 7.82
C GLY A 504 -47.49 -23.87 8.87
N PHE A 505 -48.37 -22.87 8.82
CA PHE A 505 -48.35 -21.77 9.78
C PHE A 505 -49.02 -22.15 11.10
N ILE A 506 -48.23 -22.20 12.17
CA ILE A 506 -48.73 -22.35 13.54
C ILE A 506 -49.31 -21.00 13.97
N VAL A 507 -50.63 -20.92 14.10
CA VAL A 507 -51.35 -19.66 14.38
C VAL A 507 -50.95 -19.08 15.74
N GLU A 508 -50.62 -19.94 16.69
CA GLU A 508 -50.19 -19.60 18.05
C GLU A 508 -48.81 -18.92 18.11
N LEU A 509 -47.96 -19.13 17.10
CA LEU A 509 -46.64 -18.49 16.99
C LEU A 509 -46.69 -17.21 16.14
N ARG A 510 -47.87 -16.80 15.66
CA ARG A 510 -48.01 -15.58 14.88
C ARG A 510 -47.84 -14.36 15.80
N PRO A 511 -46.86 -13.47 15.54
CA PRO A 511 -46.77 -12.23 16.29
C PRO A 511 -48.04 -11.41 16.10
N SER A 512 -48.47 -10.74 17.17
CA SER A 512 -49.62 -9.85 17.14
C SER A 512 -49.41 -8.72 16.15
N GLU A 513 -50.49 -8.15 15.61
CA GLU A 513 -50.39 -7.02 14.68
C GLU A 513 -49.68 -5.81 15.31
N ARG A 514 -49.78 -5.65 16.63
CA ARG A 514 -49.03 -4.65 17.39
C ARG A 514 -47.51 -4.91 17.35
N GLU A 515 -47.08 -6.14 17.57
CA GLU A 515 -45.65 -6.51 17.53
C GLU A 515 -45.08 -6.34 16.12
N LYS A 516 -45.83 -6.72 15.08
CA LYS A 516 -45.44 -6.47 13.69
C LYS A 516 -45.29 -4.99 13.38
N GLN A 517 -46.22 -4.16 13.86
CA GLN A 517 -46.15 -2.71 13.69
C GLN A 517 -44.96 -2.12 14.43
N LEU A 518 -44.69 -2.59 15.66
CA LEU A 518 -43.58 -2.13 16.48
C LEU A 518 -42.22 -2.52 15.88
N GLU A 519 -42.09 -3.74 15.37
CA GLU A 519 -40.87 -4.18 14.68
C GLU A 519 -40.70 -3.46 13.34
N GLY A 520 -41.80 -3.18 12.62
CA GLY A 520 -41.77 -2.32 11.43
C GLY A 520 -41.26 -0.91 11.73
N GLN A 521 -41.72 -0.30 12.83
CA GLN A 521 -41.23 1.01 13.31
C GLN A 521 -39.75 0.92 13.68
N ARG A 522 -39.37 -0.04 14.52
CA ARG A 522 -37.98 -0.26 14.94
C ARG A 522 -37.04 -0.42 13.74
N ARG A 523 -37.44 -1.20 12.71
CA ARG A 523 -36.65 -1.40 11.49
C ARG A 523 -36.53 -0.11 10.69
N SER A 524 -37.61 0.67 10.58
CA SER A 524 -37.57 1.98 9.92
C SER A 524 -36.64 2.95 10.66
N ASP A 525 -36.70 2.98 11.99
CA ASP A 525 -35.84 3.84 12.80
C ASP A 525 -34.37 3.43 12.70
N ALA A 526 -34.09 2.13 12.82
CA ALA A 526 -32.73 1.59 12.67
C ALA A 526 -32.13 1.89 11.28
N MET A 527 -32.94 1.76 10.21
CA MET A 527 -32.49 2.09 8.85
C MET A 527 -32.23 3.60 8.69
N ASN A 528 -33.10 4.45 9.25
CA ASN A 528 -32.91 5.90 9.24
C ASN A 528 -31.64 6.32 9.99
N ASP A 529 -31.37 5.70 11.13
CA ASP A 529 -30.17 5.98 11.93
C ASP A 529 -28.90 5.49 11.23
N ALA A 530 -28.93 4.30 10.62
CA ALA A 530 -27.83 3.80 9.80
C ALA A 530 -27.54 4.72 8.60
N MET A 531 -28.58 5.22 7.92
CA MET A 531 -28.46 6.18 6.83
C MET A 531 -27.85 7.51 7.30
N ARG A 532 -28.26 8.02 8.47
CA ARG A 532 -27.67 9.22 9.08
C ARG A 532 -26.21 9.02 9.48
N ALA A 533 -25.84 7.85 10.00
CA ALA A 533 -24.46 7.52 10.36
C ALA A 533 -23.57 7.46 9.11
N SER A 534 -23.97 6.68 8.10
CA SER A 534 -23.25 6.56 6.82
C SER A 534 -23.11 7.91 6.10
N ARG A 535 -24.10 8.81 6.24
CA ARG A 535 -24.02 10.17 5.68
C ARG A 535 -22.84 10.98 6.23
N LYS A 536 -22.46 10.81 7.50
CA LYS A 536 -21.35 11.57 8.12
C LYS A 536 -19.99 11.21 7.51
N ASP A 537 -19.84 9.97 7.06
CA ASP A 537 -18.60 9.47 6.47
C ASP A 537 -18.58 9.60 4.94
N SER A 538 -19.67 10.08 4.34
CA SER A 538 -19.78 10.23 2.89
C SER A 538 -18.99 11.45 2.39
N PRO A 539 -18.04 11.27 1.45
CA PRO A 539 -17.28 12.39 0.87
C PRO A 539 -18.16 13.34 0.03
N PHE A 540 -19.39 12.94 -0.30
CA PHE A 540 -20.33 13.73 -1.09
C PHE A 540 -21.28 14.60 -0.25
N ALA A 541 -21.43 14.33 1.05
CA ALA A 541 -22.43 14.98 1.91
C ALA A 541 -22.24 16.50 2.07
N GLY A 542 -21.05 17.03 1.75
CA GLY A 542 -20.75 18.47 1.76
C GLY A 542 -20.67 19.13 0.38
N ILE A 543 -20.74 18.36 -0.71
CA ILE A 543 -20.53 18.86 -2.09
C ILE A 543 -21.86 19.25 -2.75
N PHE A 544 -22.95 18.55 -2.42
CA PHE A 544 -24.25 18.74 -3.06
C PHE A 544 -25.30 19.27 -2.08
N ALA A 545 -26.18 20.16 -2.57
CA ALA A 545 -27.32 20.63 -1.80
C ALA A 545 -28.37 19.51 -1.66
N GLU A 546 -28.76 19.20 -0.42
CA GLU A 546 -29.74 18.15 -0.12
C GLU A 546 -31.11 18.75 0.25
N SER A 547 -32.19 18.08 -0.13
CA SER A 547 -33.55 18.40 0.31
C SER A 547 -34.34 17.13 0.60
N ILE A 548 -35.10 17.12 1.69
CA ILE A 548 -35.97 15.99 2.05
C ILE A 548 -37.30 16.18 1.30
N LEU A 549 -37.58 15.27 0.36
CA LEU A 549 -38.86 15.23 -0.33
C LEU A 549 -39.86 14.41 0.50
N LEU A 550 -40.97 15.04 0.91
CA LEU A 550 -42.05 14.35 1.62
C LEU A 550 -42.88 13.46 0.69
N TYR A 551 -42.95 13.80 -0.61
CA TYR A 551 -43.69 13.06 -1.63
C TYR A 551 -43.14 13.35 -3.03
N GLY A 552 -43.23 12.37 -3.94
CA GLY A 552 -42.84 12.51 -5.35
C GLY A 552 -41.60 11.72 -5.76
N ASN A 553 -41.45 11.49 -7.07
CA ASN A 553 -40.39 10.67 -7.68
C ASN A 553 -39.51 11.46 -8.67
N GLY A 554 -39.61 12.79 -8.68
CA GLY A 554 -38.89 13.65 -9.61
C GLY A 554 -38.64 15.04 -9.04
N MET A 555 -37.66 15.73 -9.61
CA MET A 555 -37.34 17.13 -9.31
C MET A 555 -37.59 18.00 -10.54
N VAL A 556 -38.10 19.22 -10.32
CA VAL A 556 -38.27 20.22 -11.36
C VAL A 556 -37.29 21.36 -11.09
N THR A 557 -36.39 21.62 -12.03
CA THR A 557 -35.45 22.74 -11.98
C THR A 557 -35.75 23.70 -13.13
N TRP A 558 -35.69 24.99 -12.84
CA TRP A 558 -35.86 26.06 -13.81
C TRP A 558 -34.48 26.64 -14.12
N ILE A 559 -34.07 26.67 -15.39
CA ILE A 559 -32.80 27.27 -15.83
C ILE A 559 -33.12 28.58 -16.56
N GLU A 560 -32.51 29.68 -16.11
CA GLU A 560 -32.52 30.96 -16.81
C GLU A 560 -31.47 30.94 -17.93
N ASP A 561 -31.90 31.02 -19.18
CA ASP A 561 -31.00 31.17 -20.34
C ASP A 561 -30.46 32.63 -20.35
N SER A 562 -29.41 32.90 -19.57
CA SER A 562 -28.73 34.19 -19.54
C SER A 562 -27.33 34.14 -20.15
N LEU A 563 -27.18 33.50 -21.32
CA LEU A 563 -25.97 33.61 -22.14
C LEU A 563 -26.31 33.63 -23.64
N SER A 564 -26.97 34.70 -24.09
CA SER A 564 -26.86 35.18 -25.47
C SER A 564 -26.17 36.55 -25.46
N SER A 565 -24.84 36.53 -25.42
CA SER A 565 -24.05 37.65 -25.93
C SER A 565 -24.17 37.66 -27.46
N ASN A 566 -25.02 38.53 -28.00
CA ASN A 566 -24.60 39.58 -28.93
C ASN A 566 -25.81 40.34 -29.48
N ASP A 567 -25.66 41.66 -29.42
CA ASP A 567 -26.23 42.70 -30.27
C ASP A 567 -27.76 42.77 -30.44
N GLY A 568 -28.32 43.69 -29.66
CA GLY A 568 -29.29 44.68 -30.13
C GLY A 568 -30.53 44.15 -30.84
N ASP A 569 -31.57 43.79 -30.07
CA ASP A 569 -32.89 44.43 -30.14
C ASP A 569 -33.91 43.68 -29.28
N GLU A 570 -34.79 44.47 -28.65
CA GLU A 570 -36.11 44.16 -28.12
C GLU A 570 -36.29 43.14 -26.97
N GLN A 571 -37.17 43.57 -26.04
CA GLN A 571 -37.67 42.82 -24.88
C GLN A 571 -38.29 41.47 -25.28
N GLY A 572 -37.50 40.41 -25.21
CA GLY A 572 -37.97 39.03 -25.17
C GLY A 572 -38.06 38.54 -23.73
N ASP A 573 -39.27 38.22 -23.28
CA ASP A 573 -39.55 37.53 -22.03
C ASP A 573 -38.81 36.18 -22.02
N SER A 574 -37.63 36.12 -21.40
CA SER A 574 -36.81 34.91 -21.33
C SER A 574 -37.46 33.94 -20.34
N GLN A 575 -38.48 33.22 -20.79
CA GLN A 575 -39.17 32.27 -19.93
C GLN A 575 -38.21 31.14 -19.52
N PRO A 576 -38.04 30.89 -18.21
CA PRO A 576 -37.10 29.88 -17.75
C PRO A 576 -37.50 28.51 -18.26
N ARG A 577 -36.51 27.75 -18.74
CA ARG A 577 -36.76 26.41 -19.28
C ARG A 577 -36.98 25.42 -18.14
N ARG A 578 -38.17 24.81 -18.10
CA ARG A 578 -38.51 23.74 -17.15
C ARG A 578 -37.75 22.46 -17.52
N LEU A 579 -36.95 21.94 -16.60
CA LEU A 579 -36.32 20.63 -16.68
C LEU A 579 -36.87 19.74 -15.57
N GLU A 580 -37.60 18.71 -15.98
CA GLU A 580 -38.06 17.66 -15.08
C GLU A 580 -37.08 16.49 -15.16
N ARG A 581 -36.53 16.08 -14.02
CA ARG A 581 -35.64 14.92 -13.92
C ARG A 581 -36.23 13.92 -12.91
N PRO A 582 -36.49 12.66 -13.32
CA PRO A 582 -36.83 11.63 -12.36
C PRO A 582 -35.65 11.38 -11.41
N LEU A 583 -35.94 11.06 -10.16
CA LEU A 583 -34.91 10.73 -9.17
C LEU A 583 -34.28 9.38 -9.54
N ALA A 584 -32.95 9.35 -9.61
CA ALA A 584 -32.21 8.10 -9.71
C ALA A 584 -32.07 7.50 -8.31
N SER A 585 -32.53 6.27 -8.11
CA SER A 585 -32.31 5.53 -6.87
C SER A 585 -31.03 4.70 -6.98
N ILE A 586 -30.14 4.85 -6.01
CA ILE A 586 -29.06 3.90 -5.77
C ILE A 586 -29.44 3.14 -4.51
N SER A 587 -29.67 1.83 -4.64
CA SER A 587 -30.02 0.96 -3.52
C SER A 587 -29.02 -0.18 -3.45
N HIS A 588 -28.60 -0.51 -2.23
CA HIS A 588 -27.81 -1.69 -1.94
C HIS A 588 -28.64 -2.63 -1.07
N SER A 589 -28.59 -3.93 -1.37
CA SER A 589 -29.30 -4.96 -0.61
C SER A 589 -28.32 -6.05 -0.25
N VAL A 590 -28.27 -6.41 1.03
CA VAL A 590 -27.39 -7.48 1.54
C VAL A 590 -28.28 -8.60 2.08
N GLU A 591 -27.95 -9.84 1.76
CA GLU A 591 -28.61 -11.01 2.33
C GLU A 591 -28.08 -11.27 3.75
N LEU A 592 -28.98 -11.55 4.69
CA LEU A 592 -28.61 -11.93 6.06
C LEU A 592 -28.89 -13.42 6.30
N PRO A 593 -28.00 -14.14 6.99
CA PRO A 593 -28.20 -15.55 7.32
C PRO A 593 -29.44 -15.75 8.21
N ARG A 594 -30.32 -16.67 7.81
CA ARG A 594 -31.61 -16.92 8.50
C ARG A 594 -31.47 -17.23 9.99
N GLU A 595 -30.50 -18.07 10.37
CA GLU A 595 -30.29 -18.46 11.76
C GLU A 595 -29.77 -17.31 12.64
N VAL A 596 -29.25 -16.20 12.08
CA VAL A 596 -28.97 -14.99 12.88
C VAL A 596 -30.25 -14.41 13.49
N ILE A 597 -31.39 -14.60 12.83
CA ILE A 597 -32.70 -14.16 13.32
C ILE A 597 -33.36 -15.25 14.18
N LEU A 598 -33.31 -16.51 13.71
CA LEU A 598 -34.03 -17.62 14.34
C LEU A 598 -33.31 -18.21 15.56
N GLU A 599 -32.00 -18.42 15.47
CA GLU A 599 -31.19 -19.08 16.50
C GLU A 599 -29.73 -18.55 16.51
N PRO A 600 -29.51 -17.28 16.91
CA PRO A 600 -28.21 -16.62 16.76
C PRO A 600 -27.09 -17.31 17.56
N ILE A 601 -27.40 -17.83 18.74
CA ILE A 601 -26.43 -18.53 19.60
C ILE A 601 -26.05 -19.89 18.98
N GLY A 602 -27.04 -20.61 18.45
CA GLY A 602 -26.83 -21.90 17.80
C GLY A 602 -25.92 -21.76 16.58
N LEU A 603 -26.20 -20.78 15.72
CA LEU A 603 -25.33 -20.47 14.58
C LEU A 603 -23.92 -20.09 15.02
N GLN A 604 -23.77 -19.23 16.03
CA GLN A 604 -22.45 -18.84 16.53
C GLN A 604 -21.64 -20.04 17.03
N MET A 605 -22.26 -20.93 17.80
CA MET A 605 -21.63 -22.16 18.29
C MET A 605 -21.28 -23.12 17.14
N LYS A 606 -22.15 -23.23 16.13
CA LYS A 606 -21.94 -24.03 14.92
C LYS A 606 -20.70 -23.53 14.17
N LEU A 607 -20.63 -22.24 13.85
CA LEU A 607 -19.47 -21.64 13.17
C LEU A 607 -18.18 -21.77 13.99
N LEU A 608 -18.25 -21.62 15.31
CA LEU A 608 -17.10 -21.81 16.20
C LEU A 608 -16.63 -23.28 16.21
N SER A 609 -17.54 -24.25 16.19
CA SER A 609 -17.18 -25.67 16.13
C SER A 609 -16.47 -26.03 14.82
N LEU A 610 -16.88 -25.42 13.70
CA LEU A 610 -16.24 -25.62 12.39
C LEU A 610 -14.81 -25.04 12.36
N GLN A 611 -14.56 -23.98 13.14
CA GLN A 611 -13.23 -23.38 13.30
C GLN A 611 -12.31 -24.18 14.21
N ASN A 612 -12.84 -24.87 15.23
CA ASN A 612 -12.07 -25.49 16.31
C ASN A 612 -11.74 -26.98 16.12
N VAL A 613 -12.12 -27.60 15.00
CA VAL A 613 -11.69 -28.98 14.70
C VAL A 613 -10.17 -28.96 14.48
N GLY A 614 -9.42 -29.66 15.34
CA GLY A 614 -7.96 -29.63 15.37
C GLY A 614 -7.32 -29.99 14.03
N LYS A 615 -6.15 -29.40 13.75
CA LYS A 615 -5.31 -29.78 12.61
C LYS A 615 -5.14 -31.32 12.61
N PRO A 616 -5.29 -32.01 11.47
CA PRO A 616 -4.88 -33.40 11.40
C PRO A 616 -3.39 -33.50 11.78
N GLU A 617 -3.07 -34.44 12.67
CA GLU A 617 -1.70 -34.75 13.10
C GLU A 617 -0.79 -35.17 11.94
#